data_AF-A0A959F3P8-F1
#
_entry.id   AF-A0A959F3P8-F1
#
_cell.length_a   1.000
_cell.length_b   1.000
_cell.length_c   1.000
_cell.angle_alpha   90.00
_cell.angle_beta   90.00
_cell.angle_gamma   90.00
#
_symmetry.space_group_name_H-M   'P 1'
#
loop_
_entity.id
_entity.type
_entity.pdbx_description
1 polymer ?
#
loop_
_entity_poly.entity_id
_entity_poly.type
_entity_poly.pdbx_seq_one_letter_code
_entity_poly.pdbx_strand_id
1 'polypeptide(L)'
;SIMISQADCELIKTELANGVTGSLLGTGISNPPRDGDFDSGIVCHEYGHGVSNRLTGGPDDTGCLFNAEQMGEGWSDYVGLMLTMEEGDLSTDIRGVGTFAIDQATDGIGIRPAPYSTDFGINPFTYAATNDVNNISQPHGVGFVWCSMLWDMTWLLIDEYGFDPDFYNGTGGNNIAMQLVTEGMKIQPCGPGFIDGRDAILEADMQLYGGANQCLIWEAFAKRGLGVSASQGSANSRTDQVEAFDLPTICLIPDFPPQAAFALAFGDECNGKFVFEDQSTDIPQMWMWDFGDGNSSTESNPTHIYDTEGTFDVTLIVTNTLGADTVMQQVTVDFIDSPLVEDG
;
A
#
# COMPACT_ATOMS: atom_id res chain seq x y z
N SER A 1 -24.94 3.22 -15.95
CA SER A 1 -25.98 2.51 -16.74
C SER A 1 -26.96 3.52 -17.36
N ILE A 2 -27.76 3.11 -18.34
CA ILE A 2 -28.95 3.86 -18.76
C ILE A 2 -30.15 2.99 -18.44
N MET A 3 -30.93 3.43 -17.47
CA MET A 3 -32.17 2.76 -17.09
C MET A 3 -33.22 3.07 -18.15
N ILE A 4 -33.64 2.03 -18.87
CA ILE A 4 -34.76 2.09 -19.81
C ILE A 4 -35.93 1.28 -19.24
N SER A 5 -37.16 1.68 -19.55
CA SER A 5 -38.31 0.90 -19.13
C SER A 5 -38.30 -0.49 -19.78
N GLN A 6 -38.94 -1.48 -19.14
CA GLN A 6 -39.08 -2.81 -19.74
C GLN A 6 -39.75 -2.73 -21.13
N ALA A 7 -40.74 -1.84 -21.28
CA ALA A 7 -41.45 -1.62 -22.54
C ALA A 7 -40.49 -1.11 -23.64
N ASP A 8 -39.65 -0.12 -23.33
CA ASP A 8 -38.67 0.42 -24.29
C ASP A 8 -37.58 -0.62 -24.62
N CYS A 9 -37.18 -1.43 -23.64
CA CYS A 9 -36.23 -2.53 -23.84
C CYS A 9 -36.77 -3.60 -24.80
N GLU A 10 -38.05 -3.97 -24.69
CA GLU A 10 -38.67 -4.93 -25.61
C GLU A 10 -38.82 -4.38 -27.03
N LEU A 11 -39.10 -3.08 -27.17
CA LEU A 11 -39.11 -2.41 -28.47
C LEU A 11 -37.71 -2.42 -29.11
N ILE A 12 -36.67 -2.05 -28.36
CA ILE A 12 -35.29 -2.08 -28.85
C ILE A 12 -34.88 -3.50 -29.26
N LYS A 13 -35.21 -4.52 -28.46
CA LYS A 13 -34.91 -5.93 -28.78
C LYS A 13 -35.55 -6.41 -30.08
N THR A 14 -36.79 -5.99 -30.35
CA THR A 14 -37.50 -6.34 -31.59
C THR A 14 -36.81 -5.72 -32.80
N GLU A 15 -36.35 -4.48 -32.67
CA GLU A 15 -35.70 -3.77 -33.77
C GLU A 15 -34.24 -4.19 -33.99
N LEU A 16 -33.51 -4.65 -32.96
CA LEU A 16 -32.14 -5.16 -33.12
C LEU A 16 -32.04 -6.29 -34.16
N ALA A 17 -33.07 -7.12 -34.30
CA ALA A 17 -33.14 -8.16 -35.32
C ALA A 17 -33.20 -7.62 -36.77
N ASN A 18 -33.56 -6.34 -36.93
CA ASN A 18 -33.64 -5.63 -38.22
C ASN A 18 -32.34 -4.90 -38.57
N GLY A 19 -31.28 -5.01 -37.76
CA GLY A 19 -29.98 -4.40 -38.06
C GLY A 19 -29.91 -2.89 -37.86
N VAL A 20 -30.73 -2.34 -36.95
CA VAL A 20 -30.61 -0.93 -36.55
C VAL A 20 -29.37 -0.68 -35.70
N THR A 21 -28.77 0.48 -35.91
CA THR A 21 -27.77 1.07 -35.02
C THR A 21 -28.43 2.18 -34.19
N GLY A 22 -28.22 2.15 -32.88
CA GLY A 22 -28.67 3.19 -31.95
C GLY A 22 -27.52 4.13 -31.59
N SER A 23 -27.83 5.39 -31.33
CA SER A 23 -26.91 6.34 -30.71
C SER A 23 -27.63 7.06 -29.59
N LEU A 24 -26.93 7.27 -28.47
CA LEU A 24 -27.43 8.10 -27.39
C LEU A 24 -27.31 9.55 -27.80
N LEU A 25 -28.40 10.11 -28.30
CA LEU A 25 -28.48 11.51 -28.67
C LEU A 25 -28.78 12.33 -27.43
N GLY A 26 -27.75 13.03 -26.92
CA GLY A 26 -27.85 14.14 -25.98
C GLY A 26 -28.90 13.97 -24.88
N THR A 27 -28.50 13.38 -23.74
CA THR A 27 -29.34 13.40 -22.52
C THR A 27 -29.65 14.82 -22.03
N GLY A 28 -28.95 15.85 -22.56
CA GLY A 28 -28.98 17.22 -22.03
C GLY A 28 -28.29 17.34 -20.67
N ILE A 29 -27.72 16.25 -20.16
CA ILE A 29 -27.05 16.19 -18.87
C ILE A 29 -25.54 16.27 -19.13
N SER A 30 -24.93 17.38 -18.76
CA SER A 30 -23.47 17.43 -18.58
C SER A 30 -23.13 16.54 -17.38
N ASN A 31 -22.36 15.47 -17.62
CA ASN A 31 -21.97 14.45 -16.63
C ASN A 31 -23.16 13.61 -16.10
N PRO A 32 -23.64 12.60 -16.85
CA PRO A 32 -24.71 11.73 -16.36
C PRO A 32 -24.27 10.96 -15.10
N PRO A 33 -25.17 10.71 -14.13
CA PRO A 33 -24.84 9.91 -12.96
C PRO A 33 -24.26 8.56 -13.38
N ARG A 34 -23.13 8.21 -12.78
CA ARG A 34 -22.49 6.91 -12.97
C ARG A 34 -23.04 5.94 -11.94
N ASP A 35 -23.24 4.71 -12.37
CA ASP A 35 -23.88 3.68 -11.57
C ASP A 35 -22.80 2.89 -10.85
N GLY A 36 -22.85 2.87 -9.52
CA GLY A 36 -21.84 2.25 -8.67
C GLY A 36 -21.71 0.74 -8.89
N ASP A 37 -22.73 0.09 -9.44
CA ASP A 37 -22.68 -1.35 -9.78
C ASP A 37 -21.65 -1.67 -10.88
N PHE A 38 -21.14 -0.66 -11.60
CA PHE A 38 -20.07 -0.80 -12.59
C PHE A 38 -18.68 -0.46 -12.02
N ASP A 39 -18.59 -0.14 -10.73
CA ASP A 39 -17.34 0.02 -10.01
C ASP A 39 -17.13 -1.25 -9.15
N SER A 40 -16.29 -2.16 -9.64
CA SER A 40 -15.99 -3.42 -8.93
C SER A 40 -15.48 -3.19 -7.51
N GLY A 41 -14.77 -2.07 -7.27
CA GLY A 41 -14.27 -1.70 -5.95
C GLY A 41 -15.41 -1.44 -4.97
N ILE A 42 -16.46 -0.73 -5.40
CA ILE A 42 -17.67 -0.49 -4.59
C ILE A 42 -18.38 -1.81 -4.27
N VAL A 43 -18.62 -2.66 -5.27
CA VAL A 43 -19.32 -3.94 -5.05
C VAL A 43 -18.55 -4.84 -4.08
N CYS A 44 -17.23 -4.91 -4.23
CA CYS A 44 -16.37 -5.70 -3.34
C CYS A 44 -16.31 -5.11 -1.94
N HIS A 45 -16.30 -3.78 -1.80
CA HIS A 45 -16.37 -3.09 -0.51
C HIS A 45 -17.63 -3.49 0.27
N GLU A 46 -18.80 -3.36 -0.34
CA GLU A 46 -20.06 -3.71 0.33
C GLU A 46 -20.12 -5.20 0.73
N TYR A 47 -19.54 -6.07 -0.10
CA TYR A 47 -19.40 -7.48 0.25
C TYR A 47 -18.43 -7.69 1.42
N GLY A 48 -17.35 -6.91 1.46
CA GLY A 48 -16.35 -6.88 2.53
C GLY A 48 -16.95 -6.63 3.91
N HIS A 49 -17.95 -5.75 4.02
CA HIS A 49 -18.70 -5.57 5.27
C HIS A 49 -19.37 -6.86 5.74
N GLY A 50 -19.97 -7.62 4.81
CA GLY A 50 -20.64 -8.89 5.10
C GLY A 50 -19.68 -9.98 5.58
N VAL A 51 -18.44 -9.94 5.10
CA VAL A 51 -17.35 -10.84 5.52
C VAL A 51 -16.85 -10.43 6.90
N SER A 52 -16.40 -9.19 7.06
CA SER A 52 -15.75 -8.72 8.29
C SER A 52 -16.68 -8.79 9.51
N ASN A 53 -17.96 -8.44 9.36
CA ASN A 53 -18.94 -8.58 10.45
C ASN A 53 -19.23 -10.03 10.84
N ARG A 54 -19.10 -11.00 9.94
CA ARG A 54 -19.35 -12.43 10.27
C ARG A 54 -18.13 -13.13 10.85
N LEU A 55 -16.93 -12.70 10.48
CA LEU A 55 -15.70 -13.29 10.99
C LEU A 55 -15.37 -12.73 12.38
N THR A 56 -15.53 -11.42 12.58
CA THR A 56 -15.20 -10.76 13.85
C THR A 56 -16.16 -11.15 14.96
N GLY A 57 -15.63 -11.66 16.08
CA GLY A 57 -16.44 -12.11 17.21
C GLY A 57 -17.20 -13.42 16.98
N GLY A 58 -17.09 -14.01 15.79
CA GLY A 58 -17.69 -15.28 15.40
C GLY A 58 -19.03 -15.16 14.66
N PRO A 59 -19.45 -16.21 13.94
CA PRO A 59 -20.56 -16.14 12.98
C PRO A 59 -21.94 -15.89 13.59
N ASP A 60 -22.11 -16.09 14.90
CA ASP A 60 -23.36 -15.85 15.62
C ASP A 60 -23.51 -14.40 16.08
N ASP A 61 -22.46 -13.57 16.05
CA ASP A 61 -22.48 -12.16 16.44
C ASP A 61 -21.99 -11.27 15.27
N THR A 62 -22.95 -10.66 14.56
CA THR A 62 -22.66 -9.78 13.42
C THR A 62 -22.57 -8.30 13.79
N GLY A 63 -22.60 -7.99 15.10
CA GLY A 63 -22.61 -6.63 15.61
C GLY A 63 -21.27 -6.17 16.16
N CYS A 64 -20.18 -6.90 15.91
CA CYS A 64 -18.91 -6.72 16.62
C CYS A 64 -18.03 -5.55 16.16
N LEU A 65 -18.43 -4.83 15.11
CA LEU A 65 -17.68 -3.71 14.54
C LEU A 65 -18.44 -2.39 14.74
N PHE A 66 -18.58 -2.00 16.00
CA PHE A 66 -19.47 -0.90 16.42
C PHE A 66 -18.75 0.27 17.10
N ASN A 67 -17.51 0.06 17.52
CA ASN A 67 -16.75 0.96 18.39
C ASN A 67 -16.04 2.07 17.60
N ALA A 68 -15.45 3.02 18.32
CA ALA A 68 -14.92 4.24 17.72
C ALA A 68 -13.72 3.99 16.79
N GLU A 69 -12.94 2.97 17.09
CA GLU A 69 -11.76 2.54 16.33
C GLU A 69 -12.05 1.40 15.35
N GLN A 70 -13.33 1.05 15.14
CA GLN A 70 -13.66 -0.13 14.36
C GLN A 70 -13.04 -0.07 12.95
N MET A 71 -12.51 -1.19 12.51
CA MET A 71 -11.74 -1.33 11.26
C MET A 71 -12.60 -1.78 10.07
N GLY A 72 -13.94 -1.87 10.24
CA GLY A 72 -14.93 -2.37 9.26
C GLY A 72 -14.80 -1.82 7.85
N GLU A 73 -14.66 -0.50 7.77
CA GLU A 73 -14.46 0.24 6.52
C GLU A 73 -13.13 -0.13 5.85
N GLY A 74 -12.08 -0.30 6.66
CA GLY A 74 -10.75 -0.63 6.18
C GLY A 74 -10.63 -2.05 5.64
N TRP A 75 -11.24 -3.05 6.30
CA TRP A 75 -11.30 -4.39 5.71
C TRP A 75 -12.07 -4.42 4.39
N SER A 76 -13.09 -3.56 4.26
CA SER A 76 -13.94 -3.52 3.08
C SER A 76 -13.21 -2.87 1.90
N ASP A 77 -12.50 -1.76 2.13
CA ASP A 77 -11.58 -1.20 1.14
C ASP A 77 -10.49 -2.20 0.76
N TYR A 78 -9.90 -2.90 1.73
CA TYR A 78 -8.87 -3.92 1.49
C TYR A 78 -9.36 -5.03 0.58
N VAL A 79 -10.57 -5.57 0.81
CA VAL A 79 -11.18 -6.58 -0.08
C VAL A 79 -11.35 -6.03 -1.50
N GLY A 80 -11.81 -4.78 -1.65
CA GLY A 80 -11.92 -4.13 -2.96
C GLY A 80 -10.58 -3.99 -3.67
N LEU A 81 -9.54 -3.56 -2.95
CA LEU A 81 -8.18 -3.42 -3.49
C LEU A 81 -7.61 -4.77 -3.93
N MET A 82 -7.70 -5.80 -3.08
CA MET A 82 -7.12 -7.12 -3.39
C MET A 82 -7.82 -7.79 -4.58
N LEU A 83 -9.15 -7.69 -4.68
CA LEU A 83 -9.90 -8.30 -5.78
C LEU A 83 -9.79 -7.54 -7.10
N THR A 84 -9.22 -6.34 -7.08
CA THR A 84 -8.95 -5.52 -8.27
C THR A 84 -7.46 -5.30 -8.50
N MET A 85 -6.58 -6.00 -7.78
CA MET A 85 -5.14 -5.99 -8.02
C MET A 85 -4.81 -6.82 -9.26
N GLU A 86 -3.91 -6.30 -10.09
CA GLU A 86 -3.52 -6.89 -11.38
C GLU A 86 -2.02 -7.23 -11.39
N GLU A 87 -1.64 -8.19 -12.23
CA GLU A 87 -0.24 -8.50 -12.47
C GLU A 87 0.45 -7.30 -13.13
N GLY A 88 1.52 -6.80 -12.51
CA GLY A 88 2.25 -5.63 -12.99
C GLY A 88 1.90 -4.31 -12.29
N ASP A 89 0.89 -4.31 -11.40
CA ASP A 89 0.70 -3.22 -10.44
C ASP A 89 1.99 -3.03 -9.61
N LEU A 90 2.22 -1.80 -9.14
CA LEU A 90 3.35 -1.42 -8.29
C LEU A 90 2.86 -0.96 -6.92
N SER A 91 3.72 -1.14 -5.91
CA SER A 91 3.41 -0.74 -4.53
C SER A 91 3.14 0.76 -4.38
N THR A 92 3.75 1.57 -5.25
CA THR A 92 3.62 3.03 -5.29
C THR A 92 2.46 3.54 -6.15
N ASP A 93 1.73 2.66 -6.85
CA ASP A 93 0.61 3.08 -7.71
C ASP A 93 -0.45 3.86 -6.93
N ILE A 94 -1.12 4.79 -7.63
CA ILE A 94 -2.22 5.58 -7.08
C ILE A 94 -3.50 4.76 -7.14
N ARG A 95 -3.96 4.26 -5.97
CA ARG A 95 -5.21 3.48 -5.86
C ARG A 95 -6.30 4.23 -5.11
N GLY A 96 -7.12 4.99 -5.84
CA GLY A 96 -8.31 5.66 -5.30
C GLY A 96 -9.51 4.73 -5.14
N VAL A 97 -10.46 5.11 -4.28
CA VAL A 97 -11.72 4.37 -4.05
C VAL A 97 -12.90 5.09 -4.69
N GLY A 98 -13.70 4.37 -5.48
CA GLY A 98 -14.94 4.89 -6.07
C GLY A 98 -14.73 5.92 -7.19
N THR A 99 -13.53 5.98 -7.77
CA THR A 99 -13.15 6.99 -8.78
C THR A 99 -14.06 6.95 -9.99
N PHE A 100 -14.49 5.76 -10.43
CA PHE A 100 -15.44 5.63 -11.52
C PHE A 100 -16.75 6.32 -11.17
N ALA A 101 -17.34 6.03 -10.01
CA ALA A 101 -18.67 6.54 -9.62
C ALA A 101 -18.72 8.08 -9.52
N ILE A 102 -17.59 8.73 -9.21
CA ILE A 102 -17.49 10.19 -9.09
C ILE A 102 -16.80 10.88 -10.29
N ASP A 103 -16.73 10.20 -11.43
CA ASP A 103 -16.20 10.77 -12.69
C ASP A 103 -14.74 11.24 -12.62
N GLN A 104 -13.91 10.48 -11.89
CA GLN A 104 -12.46 10.67 -11.87
C GLN A 104 -11.78 9.68 -12.82
N ALA A 105 -10.53 10.00 -13.18
CA ALA A 105 -9.62 9.06 -13.83
C ALA A 105 -9.25 7.92 -12.87
N THR A 106 -8.64 6.86 -13.40
CA THR A 106 -8.27 5.67 -12.60
C THR A 106 -7.23 5.97 -11.53
N ASP A 107 -6.41 7.00 -11.73
CA ASP A 107 -5.44 7.58 -10.80
C ASP A 107 -6.02 8.76 -9.98
N GLY A 108 -7.34 8.91 -9.94
CA GLY A 108 -8.01 9.88 -9.08
C GLY A 108 -7.91 9.54 -7.60
N ILE A 109 -8.05 10.56 -6.74
CA ILE A 109 -8.01 10.38 -5.27
C ILE A 109 -9.14 9.47 -4.77
N GLY A 110 -10.31 9.55 -5.40
CA GLY A 110 -11.51 8.88 -4.92
C GLY A 110 -12.14 9.59 -3.71
N ILE A 111 -12.77 8.81 -2.84
CA ILE A 111 -13.55 9.30 -1.69
C ILE A 111 -12.82 9.23 -0.34
N ARG A 112 -11.61 8.65 -0.30
CA ARG A 112 -10.80 8.54 0.92
C ARG A 112 -9.86 9.75 1.06
N PRO A 113 -9.28 10.01 2.24
CA PRO A 113 -8.40 11.16 2.47
C PRO A 113 -7.18 11.25 1.53
N ALA A 114 -6.66 10.12 1.09
CA ALA A 114 -5.65 9.98 0.04
C ALA A 114 -5.85 8.64 -0.70
N PRO A 115 -5.23 8.44 -1.87
CA PRO A 115 -5.13 7.12 -2.49
C PRO A 115 -4.38 6.13 -1.58
N TYR A 116 -4.62 4.84 -1.74
CA TYR A 116 -3.73 3.82 -1.18
C TYR A 116 -2.46 3.74 -2.02
N SER A 117 -1.32 3.80 -1.36
CA SER A 117 0.03 3.70 -1.93
C SER A 117 1.02 3.50 -0.79
N THR A 118 2.11 2.76 -1.03
CA THR A 118 3.21 2.62 -0.07
C THR A 118 4.13 3.85 -0.04
N ASP A 119 3.99 4.75 -1.01
CA ASP A 119 4.68 6.03 -1.08
C ASP A 119 4.03 7.05 -0.14
N PHE A 120 4.80 7.52 0.84
CA PHE A 120 4.36 8.52 1.82
C PHE A 120 4.17 9.92 1.21
N GLY A 121 4.73 10.19 0.02
CA GLY A 121 4.41 11.38 -0.77
C GLY A 121 2.97 11.37 -1.30
N ILE A 122 2.39 10.18 -1.51
CA ILE A 122 1.01 9.99 -1.96
C ILE A 122 0.08 9.78 -0.75
N ASN A 123 0.46 8.92 0.20
CA ASN A 123 -0.31 8.61 1.40
C ASN A 123 0.54 8.74 2.68
N PRO A 124 0.58 9.94 3.29
CA PRO A 124 1.39 10.21 4.48
C PRO A 124 0.74 9.79 5.80
N PHE A 125 -0.42 9.13 5.78
CA PHE A 125 -1.20 8.90 6.99
C PHE A 125 -0.62 7.77 7.86
N THR A 126 -0.52 8.06 9.15
CA THR A 126 -0.09 7.14 10.21
C THR A 126 -1.23 6.90 11.21
N TYR A 127 -0.98 6.04 12.20
CA TYR A 127 -1.93 5.72 13.24
C TYR A 127 -2.44 6.95 13.99
N ALA A 128 -1.58 7.97 14.24
CA ALA A 128 -2.03 9.20 14.90
C ALA A 128 -3.12 9.97 14.13
N ALA A 129 -3.31 9.72 12.83
CA ALA A 129 -4.39 10.33 12.06
C ALA A 129 -5.78 9.97 12.62
N THR A 130 -5.94 8.82 13.27
CA THR A 130 -7.21 8.46 13.91
C THR A 130 -7.60 9.47 14.99
N ASN A 131 -6.64 10.15 15.63
CA ASN A 131 -6.89 11.20 16.62
C ASN A 131 -7.44 12.51 16.02
N ASP A 132 -7.31 12.74 14.72
CA ASP A 132 -7.78 13.97 14.07
C ASP A 132 -9.27 13.89 13.71
N VAL A 133 -10.12 14.23 14.69
CA VAL A 133 -11.58 14.23 14.52
C VAL A 133 -12.09 15.28 13.52
N ASN A 134 -11.28 16.26 13.12
CA ASN A 134 -11.70 17.32 12.21
C ASN A 134 -11.48 16.93 10.75
N ASN A 135 -10.42 16.18 10.46
CA ASN A 135 -10.03 15.83 9.09
C ASN A 135 -10.22 14.35 8.75
N ILE A 136 -10.34 13.47 9.75
CA ILE A 136 -10.51 12.03 9.54
C ILE A 136 -11.90 11.62 10.02
N SER A 137 -12.76 11.23 9.09
CA SER A 137 -14.14 10.84 9.38
C SER A 137 -14.23 9.51 10.12
N GLN A 138 -15.30 9.32 10.88
CA GLN A 138 -15.66 8.02 11.48
C GLN A 138 -16.93 7.49 10.79
N PRO A 139 -17.01 6.20 10.43
CA PRO A 139 -15.92 5.22 10.47
C PRO A 139 -14.92 5.31 9.30
N HIS A 140 -15.33 5.92 8.19
CA HIS A 140 -14.68 5.84 6.87
C HIS A 140 -13.18 6.23 6.87
N GLY A 141 -12.82 7.33 7.52
CA GLY A 141 -11.43 7.78 7.61
C GLY A 141 -10.58 6.93 8.54
N VAL A 142 -11.16 6.41 9.63
CA VAL A 142 -10.48 5.44 10.52
C VAL A 142 -10.19 4.15 9.75
N GLY A 143 -11.17 3.61 9.03
CA GLY A 143 -10.94 2.45 8.17
C GLY A 143 -9.89 2.68 7.09
N PHE A 144 -9.83 3.88 6.51
CA PHE A 144 -8.77 4.23 5.56
C PHE A 144 -7.37 4.11 6.16
N VAL A 145 -7.15 4.57 7.39
CA VAL A 145 -5.85 4.43 8.08
C VAL A 145 -5.51 2.95 8.27
N TRP A 146 -6.48 2.13 8.70
CA TRP A 146 -6.31 0.68 8.84
C TRP A 146 -5.93 0.00 7.53
N CYS A 147 -6.68 0.27 6.46
CA CYS A 147 -6.42 -0.33 5.15
C CYS A 147 -5.06 0.11 4.57
N SER A 148 -4.59 1.31 4.89
CA SER A 148 -3.26 1.77 4.46
C SER A 148 -2.14 0.91 5.07
N MET A 149 -2.31 0.44 6.32
CA MET A 149 -1.36 -0.50 6.95
C MET A 149 -1.42 -1.88 6.29
N LEU A 150 -2.62 -2.39 5.99
CA LEU A 150 -2.79 -3.67 5.31
C LEU A 150 -2.22 -3.64 3.88
N TRP A 151 -2.33 -2.50 3.20
CA TRP A 151 -1.75 -2.29 1.88
C TRP A 151 -0.22 -2.39 1.92
N ASP A 152 0.43 -1.70 2.86
CA ASP A 152 1.88 -1.80 3.05
C ASP A 152 2.31 -3.24 3.36
N MET A 153 1.58 -3.94 4.24
CA MET A 153 1.85 -5.35 4.57
C MET A 153 1.75 -6.26 3.35
N THR A 154 0.73 -6.03 2.51
CA THR A 154 0.53 -6.82 1.30
C THR A 154 1.69 -6.67 0.33
N TRP A 155 2.17 -5.45 0.12
CA TRP A 155 3.30 -5.22 -0.78
C TRP A 155 4.61 -5.78 -0.24
N LEU A 156 4.88 -5.67 1.06
CA LEU A 156 6.05 -6.34 1.65
C LEU A 156 6.00 -7.87 1.45
N LEU A 157 4.83 -8.48 1.56
CA LEU A 157 4.65 -9.91 1.28
C LEU A 157 4.80 -10.22 -0.22
N ILE A 158 4.30 -9.36 -1.11
CA ILE A 158 4.47 -9.52 -2.56
C ILE A 158 5.94 -9.38 -2.96
N ASP A 159 6.68 -8.46 -2.36
CA ASP A 159 8.11 -8.26 -2.63
C ASP A 159 8.91 -9.52 -2.23
N GLU A 160 8.55 -10.14 -1.11
CA GLU A 160 9.19 -11.38 -0.63
C GLU A 160 8.79 -12.63 -1.44
N TYR A 161 7.50 -12.82 -1.70
CA TYR A 161 6.97 -14.09 -2.24
C TYR A 161 6.49 -14.01 -3.69
N GLY A 162 6.58 -12.84 -4.33
CA GLY A 162 6.03 -12.56 -5.64
C GLY A 162 4.50 -12.41 -5.66
N PHE A 163 3.97 -11.86 -6.74
CA PHE A 163 2.53 -11.84 -7.03
C PHE A 163 2.12 -13.14 -7.74
N ASP A 164 0.97 -13.70 -7.37
CA ASP A 164 0.37 -14.85 -8.04
C ASP A 164 -1.09 -14.55 -8.44
N PRO A 165 -1.42 -14.59 -9.75
CA PRO A 165 -2.77 -14.27 -10.22
C PRO A 165 -3.83 -15.34 -9.89
N ASP A 166 -3.45 -16.55 -9.41
CA ASP A 166 -4.42 -17.55 -8.98
C ASP A 166 -4.91 -17.26 -7.55
N PHE A 167 -6.07 -16.60 -7.43
CA PHE A 167 -6.70 -16.31 -6.15
C PHE A 167 -7.07 -17.54 -5.31
N TYR A 168 -7.28 -18.71 -5.92
CA TYR A 168 -7.82 -19.88 -5.25
C TYR A 168 -6.74 -20.84 -4.77
N ASN A 169 -5.69 -21.04 -5.57
CA ASN A 169 -4.62 -21.99 -5.27
C ASN A 169 -3.22 -21.36 -5.28
N GLY A 170 -3.13 -20.04 -5.51
CA GLY A 170 -1.86 -19.34 -5.55
C GLY A 170 -1.16 -19.31 -4.21
N THR A 171 0.16 -19.14 -4.29
CA THR A 171 1.05 -19.13 -3.12
C THR A 171 1.87 -17.84 -3.02
N GLY A 172 1.53 -16.83 -3.82
CA GLY A 172 2.20 -15.53 -3.80
C GLY A 172 1.90 -14.74 -2.54
N GLY A 173 2.63 -13.63 -2.36
CA GLY A 173 2.49 -12.72 -1.24
C GLY A 173 1.09 -12.13 -1.12
N ASN A 174 0.43 -11.85 -2.24
CA ASN A 174 -0.98 -11.42 -2.27
C ASN A 174 -1.93 -12.48 -1.69
N ASN A 175 -1.69 -13.77 -1.97
CA ASN A 175 -2.49 -14.86 -1.38
C ASN A 175 -2.23 -15.00 0.12
N ILE A 176 -0.96 -14.92 0.54
CA ILE A 176 -0.58 -14.97 1.96
C ILE A 176 -1.23 -13.81 2.71
N ALA A 177 -1.12 -12.58 2.19
CA ALA A 177 -1.72 -11.38 2.79
C ALA A 177 -3.25 -11.53 2.95
N MET A 178 -3.96 -12.00 1.91
CA MET A 178 -5.40 -12.25 2.01
C MET A 178 -5.75 -13.31 3.07
N GLN A 179 -4.97 -14.39 3.18
CA GLN A 179 -5.16 -15.42 4.20
C GLN A 179 -4.96 -14.86 5.61
N LEU A 180 -3.87 -14.13 5.83
CA LEU A 180 -3.54 -13.51 7.11
C LEU A 180 -4.62 -12.51 7.55
N VAL A 181 -5.06 -11.62 6.66
CA VAL A 181 -6.11 -10.65 6.97
C VAL A 181 -7.44 -11.34 7.27
N THR A 182 -7.82 -12.34 6.48
CA THR A 182 -9.07 -13.09 6.68
C THR A 182 -9.06 -13.87 7.99
N GLU A 183 -7.93 -14.50 8.33
CA GLU A 183 -7.79 -15.27 9.58
C GLU A 183 -7.68 -14.34 10.79
N GLY A 184 -6.98 -13.20 10.66
CA GLY A 184 -6.94 -12.16 11.69
C GLY A 184 -8.33 -11.66 12.08
N MET A 185 -9.23 -11.45 11.11
CA MET A 185 -10.64 -11.11 11.41
C MET A 185 -11.35 -12.17 12.25
N LYS A 186 -11.01 -13.46 12.10
CA LYS A 186 -11.61 -14.55 12.91
C LYS A 186 -11.05 -14.61 14.32
N ILE A 187 -9.76 -14.25 14.47
CA ILE A 187 -9.04 -14.35 15.73
C ILE A 187 -9.35 -13.18 16.66
N GLN A 188 -9.48 -11.97 16.11
CA GLN A 188 -9.67 -10.76 16.91
C GLN A 188 -10.97 -10.79 17.74
N PRO A 189 -11.00 -10.10 18.89
CA PRO A 189 -12.18 -10.04 19.75
C PRO A 189 -13.32 -9.21 19.12
N CYS A 190 -14.49 -9.26 19.75
CA CYS A 190 -15.60 -8.36 19.46
C CYS A 190 -15.30 -6.93 19.97
N GLY A 191 -15.57 -5.90 19.17
CA GLY A 191 -15.23 -4.50 19.46
C GLY A 191 -13.72 -4.22 19.53
N PRO A 192 -12.91 -4.68 18.54
CA PRO A 192 -11.45 -4.55 18.60
C PRO A 192 -10.99 -3.11 18.36
N GLY A 193 -9.83 -2.75 18.92
CA GLY A 193 -9.02 -1.62 18.47
C GLY A 193 -7.96 -2.06 17.44
N PHE A 194 -7.14 -1.13 16.97
CA PHE A 194 -6.14 -1.42 15.93
C PHE A 194 -5.06 -2.41 16.40
N ILE A 195 -4.64 -2.33 17.67
CA ILE A 195 -3.64 -3.26 18.21
C ILE A 195 -4.23 -4.66 18.30
N ASP A 196 -5.50 -4.80 18.68
CA ASP A 196 -6.18 -6.11 18.67
C ASP A 196 -6.21 -6.71 17.25
N GLY A 197 -6.48 -5.89 16.24
CA GLY A 197 -6.46 -6.32 14.83
C GLY A 197 -5.07 -6.74 14.35
N ARG A 198 -4.03 -5.96 14.66
CA ARG A 198 -2.63 -6.27 14.30
C ARG A 198 -2.18 -7.57 14.96
N ASP A 199 -2.41 -7.70 16.26
CA ASP A 199 -1.98 -8.85 17.03
C ASP A 199 -2.72 -10.12 16.58
N ALA A 200 -3.97 -10.00 16.14
CA ALA A 200 -4.71 -11.10 15.52
C ALA A 200 -4.12 -11.54 14.16
N ILE A 201 -3.61 -10.61 13.36
CA ILE A 201 -2.91 -10.93 12.10
C ILE A 201 -1.55 -11.59 12.38
N LEU A 202 -0.81 -11.12 13.38
CA LEU A 202 0.43 -11.77 13.83
C LEU A 202 0.16 -13.19 14.34
N GLU A 203 -0.92 -13.40 15.09
CA GLU A 203 -1.34 -14.73 15.54
C GLU A 203 -1.79 -15.62 14.37
N ALA A 204 -2.48 -15.06 13.37
CA ALA A 204 -2.81 -15.79 12.14
C ALA A 204 -1.54 -16.32 11.44
N ASP A 205 -0.48 -15.49 11.37
CA ASP A 205 0.81 -15.91 10.81
C ASP A 205 1.48 -17.02 11.64
N MET A 206 1.41 -16.93 12.96
CA MET A 206 1.87 -18.02 13.83
C MET A 206 1.13 -19.34 13.55
N GLN A 207 -0.19 -19.29 13.34
CA GLN A 207 -1.00 -20.48 13.12
C GLN A 207 -0.85 -21.09 11.73
N LEU A 208 -0.78 -20.25 10.69
CA LEU A 208 -0.78 -20.70 9.30
C LEU A 208 0.64 -20.97 8.78
N TYR A 209 1.62 -20.16 9.19
CA TYR A 209 2.97 -20.17 8.64
C TYR A 209 4.07 -20.33 9.70
N GLY A 210 3.71 -20.56 10.96
CA GLY A 210 4.66 -20.77 12.04
C GLY A 210 5.47 -19.53 12.41
N GLY A 211 5.00 -18.33 12.06
CA GLY A 211 5.68 -17.08 12.35
C GLY A 211 6.68 -16.61 11.29
N ALA A 212 6.65 -17.20 10.09
CA ALA A 212 7.59 -16.88 9.02
C ALA A 212 7.52 -15.42 8.57
N ASN A 213 6.35 -14.76 8.71
CA ASN A 213 6.13 -13.43 8.18
C ASN A 213 6.09 -12.34 9.26
N GLN A 214 6.39 -12.68 10.52
CA GLN A 214 6.25 -11.75 11.66
C GLN A 214 6.95 -10.40 11.41
N CYS A 215 8.15 -10.42 10.85
CA CYS A 215 8.92 -9.19 10.66
C CYS A 215 8.39 -8.31 9.54
N LEU A 216 7.91 -8.88 8.43
CA LEU A 216 7.23 -8.12 7.36
C LEU A 216 5.92 -7.49 7.89
N ILE A 217 5.16 -8.23 8.70
CA ILE A 217 3.95 -7.72 9.33
C ILE A 217 4.28 -6.57 10.28
N TRP A 218 5.25 -6.77 11.18
CA TRP A 218 5.69 -5.71 12.10
C TRP A 218 6.22 -4.48 11.37
N GLU A 219 6.99 -4.66 10.30
CA GLU A 219 7.50 -3.58 9.47
C GLU A 219 6.37 -2.72 8.90
N ALA A 220 5.38 -3.34 8.25
CA ALA A 220 4.24 -2.60 7.69
C ALA A 220 3.47 -1.79 8.75
N PHE A 221 3.15 -2.43 9.88
CA PHE A 221 2.38 -1.76 10.93
C PHE A 221 3.20 -0.68 11.64
N ALA A 222 4.46 -0.95 11.97
CA ALA A 222 5.34 0.03 12.60
C ALA A 222 5.63 1.23 11.69
N LYS A 223 5.81 1.01 10.37
CA LYS A 223 6.02 2.07 9.37
C LYS A 223 4.91 3.13 9.42
N ARG A 224 3.67 2.72 9.71
CA ARG A 224 2.52 3.61 9.88
C ARG A 224 2.14 3.87 11.34
N GLY A 225 3.04 3.68 12.29
CA GLY A 225 2.84 4.12 13.67
C GLY A 225 2.10 3.12 14.57
N LEU A 226 1.91 1.87 14.15
CA LEU A 226 1.33 0.79 14.96
C LEU A 226 2.40 -0.24 15.40
N GLY A 227 3.57 0.25 15.79
CA GLY A 227 4.71 -0.52 16.29
C GLY A 227 4.50 -1.10 17.70
N VAL A 228 5.55 -1.72 18.24
CA VAL A 228 5.46 -2.50 19.49
C VAL A 228 5.00 -1.65 20.68
N SER A 229 5.52 -0.43 20.81
CA SER A 229 5.17 0.46 21.92
C SER A 229 3.94 1.34 21.67
N ALA A 230 3.26 1.16 20.53
CA ALA A 230 2.02 1.87 20.24
C ALA A 230 0.95 1.52 21.29
N SER A 231 0.02 2.44 21.51
CA SER A 231 -1.11 2.24 22.42
C SER A 231 -2.41 2.56 21.71
N GLN A 232 -3.38 1.66 21.77
CA GLN A 232 -4.73 1.92 21.27
C GLN A 232 -5.61 2.67 22.28
N GLY A 233 -5.20 2.77 23.55
CA GLY A 233 -6.08 3.32 24.58
C GLY A 233 -7.38 2.50 24.70
N SER A 234 -8.52 3.17 24.70
CA SER A 234 -9.83 2.53 24.66
C SER A 234 -10.33 2.43 23.22
N ALA A 235 -10.72 1.23 22.78
CA ALA A 235 -11.34 1.01 21.48
C ALA A 235 -12.65 1.83 21.25
N ASN A 236 -13.24 2.40 22.31
CA ASN A 236 -14.42 3.29 22.25
C ASN A 236 -14.06 4.77 22.14
N SER A 237 -12.77 5.11 22.08
CA SER A 237 -12.24 6.44 21.85
C SER A 237 -11.30 6.38 20.66
N ARG A 238 -11.34 7.41 19.83
CA ARG A 238 -10.42 7.57 18.70
C ARG A 238 -9.52 8.79 18.89
N THR A 239 -9.20 9.12 20.14
CA THR A 239 -8.47 10.35 20.51
C THR A 239 -7.42 10.12 21.60
N ASP A 240 -7.25 8.88 22.05
CA ASP A 240 -6.32 8.45 23.10
C ASP A 240 -5.30 7.44 22.57
N GLN A 241 -5.23 7.26 21.24
CA GLN A 241 -4.20 6.47 20.60
C GLN A 241 -2.85 7.17 20.71
N VAL A 242 -1.79 6.38 20.85
CA VAL A 242 -0.40 6.83 20.78
C VAL A 242 0.30 5.98 19.75
N GLU A 243 0.84 6.63 18.71
CA GLU A 243 1.62 5.93 17.69
C GLU A 243 3.03 5.62 18.17
N ALA A 244 3.60 4.54 17.62
CA ALA A 244 5.00 4.21 17.77
C ALA A 244 5.51 3.48 16.52
N PHE A 245 6.80 3.60 16.26
CA PHE A 245 7.43 3.10 15.03
C PHE A 245 8.49 2.03 15.31
N ASP A 246 8.55 1.53 16.54
CA ASP A 246 9.53 0.54 16.96
C ASP A 246 9.14 -0.89 16.53
N LEU A 247 10.13 -1.63 16.03
CA LEU A 247 10.03 -3.05 15.72
C LEU A 247 10.40 -3.90 16.94
N PRO A 248 9.88 -5.14 17.04
CA PRO A 248 10.34 -6.06 18.07
C PRO A 248 11.80 -6.42 17.82
N THR A 249 12.55 -6.64 18.90
CA THR A 249 14.00 -6.90 18.82
C THR A 249 14.36 -8.10 17.95
N ILE A 250 13.46 -9.09 17.85
CA ILE A 250 13.67 -10.27 16.98
C ILE A 250 13.82 -9.89 15.51
N CYS A 251 13.14 -8.82 15.07
CA CYS A 251 13.21 -8.32 13.69
C CYS A 251 14.40 -7.38 13.44
N LEU A 252 15.25 -7.19 14.45
CA LEU A 252 16.48 -6.39 14.36
C LEU A 252 17.73 -7.27 14.48
N ILE A 253 17.56 -8.59 14.54
CA ILE A 253 18.65 -9.57 14.60
C ILE A 253 18.80 -10.17 13.20
N PRO A 254 19.98 -10.02 12.55
CA PRO A 254 20.21 -10.63 11.26
C PRO A 254 20.21 -12.16 11.34
N ASP A 255 19.61 -12.80 10.34
CA ASP A 255 19.62 -14.27 10.16
C ASP A 255 20.72 -14.73 9.17
N PHE A 256 21.08 -13.88 8.21
CA PHE A 256 22.16 -14.10 7.24
C PHE A 256 23.08 -12.87 7.14
N PRO A 257 24.30 -12.99 6.56
CA PRO A 257 25.02 -11.83 6.05
C PRO A 257 24.13 -11.02 5.09
N PRO A 258 24.27 -9.69 5.02
CA PRO A 258 23.43 -8.87 4.15
C PRO A 258 23.69 -9.21 2.68
N GLN A 259 22.69 -9.08 1.81
CA GLN A 259 22.91 -9.02 0.37
C GLN A 259 22.94 -7.55 -0.06
N ALA A 260 24.07 -7.09 -0.59
CA ALA A 260 24.25 -5.69 -0.93
C ALA A 260 23.46 -5.33 -2.21
N ALA A 261 22.63 -4.30 -2.12
CA ALA A 261 21.90 -3.76 -3.26
C ALA A 261 21.64 -2.26 -3.06
N PHE A 262 21.57 -1.51 -4.16
CA PHE A 262 21.14 -0.11 -4.12
C PHE A 262 20.50 0.33 -5.42
N ALA A 263 19.73 1.41 -5.31
CA ALA A 263 19.15 2.16 -6.42
C ALA A 263 19.50 3.65 -6.34
N LEU A 264 19.22 4.36 -7.42
CA LEU A 264 19.28 5.83 -7.47
C LEU A 264 17.86 6.38 -7.30
N ALA A 265 17.68 7.26 -6.31
CA ALA A 265 16.48 8.08 -6.21
C ALA A 265 16.61 9.33 -7.09
N PHE A 266 15.48 10.01 -7.31
CA PHE A 266 15.46 11.25 -8.09
C PHE A 266 16.37 12.32 -7.46
N GLY A 267 17.43 12.68 -8.19
CA GLY A 267 18.40 13.71 -7.82
C GLY A 267 18.28 14.98 -8.66
N ASP A 268 19.22 15.90 -8.47
CA ASP A 268 19.45 17.02 -9.40
C ASP A 268 20.61 16.64 -10.31
N GLU A 269 20.37 15.63 -11.15
CA GLU A 269 21.38 14.96 -11.98
C GLU A 269 22.04 15.95 -12.96
N CYS A 270 21.31 16.98 -13.38
CA CYS A 270 21.82 18.06 -14.22
C CYS A 270 22.98 18.84 -13.57
N ASN A 271 23.01 18.86 -12.24
CA ASN A 271 24.06 19.48 -11.44
C ASN A 271 24.94 18.42 -10.75
N GLY A 272 24.95 17.18 -11.27
CA GLY A 272 25.74 16.06 -10.77
C GLY A 272 25.31 15.55 -9.40
N LYS A 273 24.12 15.92 -8.91
CA LYS A 273 23.63 15.51 -7.60
C LYS A 273 22.80 14.23 -7.72
N PHE A 274 23.27 13.16 -7.10
CA PHE A 274 22.60 11.87 -7.03
C PHE A 274 22.20 11.54 -5.59
N VAL A 275 21.04 10.90 -5.44
CA VAL A 275 20.58 10.35 -4.15
C VAL A 275 20.66 8.84 -4.26
N PHE A 276 21.41 8.22 -3.37
CA PHE A 276 21.58 6.77 -3.32
C PHE A 276 20.65 6.19 -2.26
N GLU A 277 19.95 5.12 -2.62
CA GLU A 277 19.04 4.39 -1.72
C GLU A 277 19.55 2.97 -1.53
N ASP A 278 19.85 2.63 -0.28
CA ASP A 278 20.15 1.25 0.12
C ASP A 278 18.92 0.36 -0.08
N GLN A 279 19.12 -0.75 -0.77
CA GLN A 279 18.13 -1.80 -1.00
C GLN A 279 18.63 -3.15 -0.47
N SER A 280 19.66 -3.13 0.39
CA SER A 280 20.30 -4.34 0.88
C SER A 280 19.38 -5.13 1.83
N THR A 281 19.46 -6.46 1.78
CA THR A 281 18.63 -7.36 2.61
C THR A 281 19.32 -7.77 3.91
N ASP A 282 18.61 -8.51 4.76
CA ASP A 282 19.12 -9.13 6.00
C ASP A 282 19.77 -8.14 7.00
N ILE A 283 19.08 -7.01 7.23
CA ILE A 283 19.36 -6.03 8.30
C ILE A 283 20.81 -5.53 8.26
N PRO A 284 21.17 -4.68 7.28
CA PRO A 284 22.43 -3.95 7.30
C PRO A 284 22.58 -3.12 8.59
N GLN A 285 23.75 -3.17 9.21
CA GLN A 285 24.05 -2.43 10.45
C GLN A 285 25.14 -1.37 10.24
N MET A 286 25.93 -1.48 9.18
CA MET A 286 26.96 -0.52 8.78
C MET A 286 27.02 -0.44 7.25
N TRP A 287 27.24 0.77 6.73
CA TRP A 287 27.37 1.09 5.32
C TRP A 287 28.73 1.74 5.05
N MET A 288 29.30 1.45 3.89
CA MET A 288 30.45 2.16 3.34
C MET A 288 30.26 2.30 1.83
N TRP A 289 30.09 3.54 1.41
CA TRP A 289 29.99 3.94 0.01
C TRP A 289 31.34 4.44 -0.48
N ASP A 290 31.75 3.99 -1.66
CA ASP A 290 32.80 4.61 -2.47
C ASP A 290 32.16 5.06 -3.78
N PHE A 291 32.17 6.38 -4.03
CA PHE A 291 31.51 6.95 -5.20
C PHE A 291 32.38 6.87 -6.48
N GLY A 292 33.58 6.29 -6.41
CA GLY A 292 34.46 6.13 -7.57
C GLY A 292 35.19 7.42 -8.00
N ASP A 293 34.91 8.55 -7.35
CA ASP A 293 35.58 9.85 -7.56
C ASP A 293 36.59 10.19 -6.44
N GLY A 294 36.78 9.27 -5.49
CA GLY A 294 37.63 9.44 -4.31
C GLY A 294 36.89 9.92 -3.06
N ASN A 295 35.60 10.21 -3.14
CA ASN A 295 34.74 10.50 -2.00
C ASN A 295 34.01 9.24 -1.50
N SER A 296 33.56 9.28 -0.24
CA SER A 296 32.90 8.17 0.43
C SER A 296 31.85 8.62 1.43
N SER A 297 30.93 7.74 1.81
CA SER A 297 29.96 7.97 2.89
C SER A 297 29.74 6.73 3.75
N THR A 298 29.27 6.92 4.97
CA THR A 298 28.80 5.84 5.87
C THR A 298 27.32 5.98 6.22
N GLU A 299 26.61 6.91 5.60
CA GLU A 299 25.16 7.02 5.70
C GLU A 299 24.50 5.88 4.92
N SER A 300 23.32 5.43 5.35
CA SER A 300 22.59 4.38 4.62
C SER A 300 22.12 4.88 3.25
N ASN A 301 21.57 6.11 3.20
CA ASN A 301 21.04 6.73 1.97
C ASN A 301 21.71 8.09 1.71
N PRO A 302 22.98 8.13 1.26
CA PRO A 302 23.71 9.38 1.08
C PRO A 302 23.24 10.15 -0.16
N THR A 303 23.36 11.47 -0.10
CA THR A 303 23.35 12.33 -1.29
C THR A 303 24.78 12.69 -1.65
N HIS A 304 25.17 12.50 -2.91
CA HIS A 304 26.51 12.83 -3.41
C HIS A 304 26.43 13.79 -4.60
N ILE A 305 27.43 14.65 -4.75
CA ILE A 305 27.56 15.59 -5.86
C ILE A 305 28.89 15.31 -6.57
N TYR A 306 28.83 14.98 -7.85
CA TYR A 306 30.00 14.85 -8.70
C TYR A 306 30.37 16.20 -9.30
N ASP A 307 31.65 16.58 -9.20
CA ASP A 307 32.17 17.84 -9.75
C ASP A 307 32.55 17.74 -11.25
N THR A 308 32.60 16.52 -11.80
CA THR A 308 33.02 16.25 -13.18
C THR A 308 32.14 15.21 -13.84
N GLU A 309 31.90 15.38 -15.14
CA GLU A 309 31.27 14.36 -15.99
C GLU A 309 32.14 13.11 -16.10
N GLY A 310 31.48 11.97 -16.30
CA GLY A 310 32.14 10.69 -16.46
C GLY A 310 31.30 9.51 -16.02
N THR A 311 31.85 8.32 -16.14
CA THR A 311 31.27 7.10 -15.57
C THR A 311 32.08 6.70 -14.34
N PHE A 312 31.40 6.56 -13.22
CA PHE A 312 32.00 6.23 -11.93
C PHE A 312 31.54 4.84 -11.48
N ASP A 313 32.49 4.01 -11.02
CA ASP A 313 32.20 2.71 -10.42
C ASP A 313 31.82 2.92 -8.96
N VAL A 314 30.53 3.05 -8.67
CA VAL A 314 30.01 3.24 -7.31
C VAL A 314 29.94 1.89 -6.62
N THR A 315 30.53 1.80 -5.43
CA THR A 315 30.57 0.59 -4.61
C THR A 315 29.85 0.82 -3.29
N LEU A 316 28.95 -0.09 -2.91
CA LEU A 316 28.35 -0.18 -1.59
C LEU A 316 28.84 -1.46 -0.90
N ILE A 317 29.41 -1.30 0.30
CA ILE A 317 29.70 -2.40 1.22
C ILE A 317 28.74 -2.26 2.40
N VAL A 318 27.95 -3.30 2.65
CA VAL A 318 27.08 -3.41 3.82
C VAL A 318 27.56 -4.50 4.74
N THR A 319 27.42 -4.31 6.05
CA THR A 319 27.87 -5.26 7.06
C THR A 319 26.84 -5.39 8.18
N ASN A 320 26.66 -6.61 8.67
CA ASN A 320 25.92 -6.90 9.90
C ASN A 320 26.75 -7.84 10.80
N THR A 321 26.19 -8.29 11.92
CA THR A 321 26.88 -9.19 12.88
C THR A 321 27.30 -10.54 12.29
N LEU A 322 26.72 -10.96 11.16
CA LEU A 322 26.97 -12.27 10.53
C LEU A 322 27.94 -12.21 9.36
N GLY A 323 28.13 -11.04 8.74
CA GLY A 323 29.09 -10.87 7.65
C GLY A 323 28.93 -9.54 6.92
N ALA A 324 29.51 -9.49 5.73
CA ALA A 324 29.46 -8.34 4.84
C ALA A 324 29.28 -8.82 3.39
N ASP A 325 28.67 -7.97 2.58
CA ASP A 325 28.56 -8.14 1.13
C ASP A 325 28.87 -6.83 0.41
N THR A 326 29.12 -6.91 -0.90
CA THR A 326 29.55 -5.78 -1.71
C THR A 326 28.90 -5.80 -3.08
N VAL A 327 28.31 -4.66 -3.47
CA VAL A 327 27.77 -4.45 -4.81
C VAL A 327 28.46 -3.26 -5.46
N MET A 328 28.65 -3.36 -6.77
CA MET A 328 29.20 -2.29 -7.61
C MET A 328 28.26 -2.03 -8.78
N GLN A 329 27.93 -0.77 -9.04
CA GLN A 329 27.18 -0.34 -10.22
C GLN A 329 27.83 0.89 -10.85
N GLN A 330 27.68 1.06 -12.17
CA GLN A 330 28.18 2.22 -12.88
C GLN A 330 27.15 3.35 -12.88
N VAL A 331 27.57 4.54 -12.47
CA VAL A 331 26.76 5.77 -12.55
C VAL A 331 27.39 6.70 -13.57
N THR A 332 26.59 7.16 -14.54
CA THR A 332 27.05 8.12 -15.56
C THR A 332 26.56 9.51 -15.20
N VAL A 333 27.49 10.45 -15.11
CA VAL A 333 27.28 11.86 -14.82
C VAL A 333 27.49 12.64 -16.11
N ASP A 334 26.48 13.39 -16.52
CA ASP A 334 26.48 14.25 -17.71
C ASP A 334 25.83 15.59 -17.32
N PHE A 335 26.59 16.69 -17.36
CA PHE A 335 26.05 18.00 -17.06
C PHE A 335 25.37 18.50 -18.33
N ILE A 336 24.04 18.53 -18.31
CA ILE A 336 23.32 19.02 -19.47
C ILE A 336 23.62 20.51 -19.64
N ASP A 337 24.39 20.83 -20.69
CA ASP A 337 24.62 22.22 -21.07
C ASP A 337 23.27 22.88 -21.34
N SER A 338 23.12 24.13 -20.87
CA SER A 338 21.92 24.93 -21.14
C SER A 338 21.64 24.91 -22.64
N PRO A 339 20.37 24.75 -23.11
CA PRO A 339 20.10 24.78 -24.53
C PRO A 339 20.65 26.08 -25.10
N LEU A 340 21.63 25.96 -26.00
CA LEU A 340 22.22 27.09 -26.70
C LEU A 340 21.07 27.85 -27.35
N VAL A 341 20.77 29.04 -26.83
CA VAL A 341 19.95 30.01 -27.54
C VAL A 341 20.75 30.38 -28.77
N GLU A 342 20.42 29.78 -29.93
CA GLU A 342 20.90 30.31 -31.20
C GLU A 342 20.35 31.73 -31.35
N ASP A 343 21.23 32.71 -31.12
CA ASP A 343 20.96 34.12 -31.36
C ASP A 343 20.78 34.31 -32.87
N GLY A 344 19.53 34.49 -33.30
CA GLY A 344 19.11 34.73 -34.68
C GLY A 344 19.13 36.20 -35.07
#